data_AF-A0A5M6IXA5-F1
#
_entry.id   AF-A0A5M6IXA5-F1
#
_cell.length_a   1.000
_cell.length_b   1.000
_cell.length_c   1.000
_cell.angle_alpha   90.00
_cell.angle_beta   90.00
_cell.angle_gamma   90.00
#
_symmetry.space_group_name_H-M   'P 1'
#
loop_
_entity.id
_entity.type
_entity.pdbx_description
1 polymer ?
#
loop_
_entity_poly.entity_id
_entity_poly.type
_entity_poly.pdbx_seq_one_letter_code
_entity_poly.pdbx_strand_id
1 'polypeptide(L)'
;MRYWAGAILFAAGAWMIFSALRKRRAAIASWHAAVAAGVTPKMSSLAGFALAMRPIIQIVLVLAALEVTASYMAVDGGRHFSFFDLGGFLFMLLGYGVWFSINTRYRIIPLPR
;
A
#
# COMPACT_ATOMS: atom_id res chain seq x y z
N MET A 1 13.99 2.58 25.03
CA MET A 1 12.91 2.12 24.11
C MET A 1 13.30 2.38 22.65
N ARG A 2 14.51 2.01 22.22
CA ARG A 2 15.15 2.55 21.00
C ARG A 2 14.76 1.86 19.67
N TYR A 3 13.97 0.79 19.70
CA TYR A 3 13.62 -0.01 18.51
C TYR A 3 12.11 -0.25 18.33
N TRP A 4 11.29 0.31 19.24
CA TRP A 4 9.85 0.10 19.23
C TRP A 4 9.18 0.78 18.03
N ALA A 5 9.71 1.93 17.61
CA ALA A 5 9.20 2.64 16.44
C ALA A 5 9.35 1.78 15.17
N GLY A 6 10.54 1.24 14.92
CA GLY A 6 10.79 0.33 13.80
C GLY A 6 9.89 -0.89 13.82
N ALA A 7 9.72 -1.53 14.98
CA ALA A 7 8.87 -2.71 15.10
C ALA A 7 7.40 -2.41 14.76
N ILE A 8 6.88 -1.26 15.23
CA ILE A 8 5.52 -0.80 14.92
C ILE A 8 5.38 -0.51 13.41
N LEU A 9 6.37 0.14 12.80
CA LEU A 9 6.36 0.46 11.37
C LEU A 9 6.42 -0.81 10.50
N PHE A 10 7.24 -1.79 10.89
CA PHE A 10 7.27 -3.11 10.25
C PHE A 10 5.93 -3.82 10.37
N ALA A 11 5.34 -3.85 11.56
CA ALA A 11 4.03 -4.45 11.78
C ALA A 11 2.93 -3.76 10.95
N ALA A 12 2.95 -2.43 10.87
CA ALA A 12 2.02 -1.66 10.05
C ALA A 12 2.19 -1.97 8.55
N GLY A 13 3.42 -2.01 8.05
CA GLY A 13 3.72 -2.39 6.66
C GLY A 13 3.25 -3.81 6.34
N ALA A 14 3.51 -4.76 7.23
CA ALA A 14 3.10 -6.16 7.07
C ALA A 14 1.57 -6.28 7.09
N TRP A 15 0.90 -5.54 7.97
CA TRP A 15 -0.56 -5.48 8.04
C TRP A 15 -1.18 -4.89 6.76
N MET A 16 -0.59 -3.81 6.22
CA MET A 16 -1.01 -3.22 4.95
C MET A 16 -0.90 -4.23 3.80
N ILE A 17 0.22 -4.94 3.69
CA ILE A 17 0.39 -5.97 2.66
C ILE A 17 -0.63 -7.10 2.84
N PHE A 18 -0.79 -7.60 4.07
CA PHE A 18 -1.71 -8.68 4.38
C PHE A 18 -3.16 -8.33 4.06
N SER A 19 -3.63 -7.16 4.50
CA SER A 19 -4.98 -6.67 4.24
C SER A 19 -5.25 -6.46 2.75
N ALA A 20 -4.25 -5.97 2.01
CA ALA A 20 -4.33 -5.81 0.57
C ALA A 20 -4.46 -7.17 -0.14
N LEU A 21 -3.64 -8.16 0.22
CA LEU A 21 -3.71 -9.51 -0.35
C LEU A 21 -5.05 -10.18 -0.07
N ARG A 22 -5.61 -10.00 1.13
CA ARG A 22 -6.97 -10.46 1.47
C ARG A 22 -8.02 -9.84 0.56
N LYS A 23 -7.94 -8.52 0.34
CA LYS A 23 -8.85 -7.82 -0.57
C LYS A 23 -8.71 -8.33 -2.00
N ARG A 24 -7.49 -8.55 -2.50
CA ARG A 24 -7.25 -9.11 -3.83
C ARG A 24 -7.97 -10.45 -4.01
N ARG A 25 -7.83 -11.36 -3.03
CA ARG A 25 -8.50 -12.67 -3.06
C ARG A 25 -10.02 -12.51 -3.08
N ALA A 26 -10.57 -11.66 -2.20
CA ALA A 26 -12.00 -11.41 -2.14
C ALA A 26 -12.56 -10.77 -3.44
N ALA A 27 -11.82 -9.83 -4.03
CA ALA A 27 -12.19 -9.20 -5.29
C ALA A 27 -12.25 -10.24 -6.41
N ILE A 28 -11.22 -11.07 -6.56
CA ILE A 28 -11.20 -12.14 -7.58
C ILE A 28 -12.39 -13.09 -7.40
N ALA A 29 -12.69 -13.51 -6.17
CA ALA A 29 -13.86 -14.35 -5.88
C ALA A 29 -15.17 -13.66 -6.27
N SER A 30 -15.33 -12.37 -5.96
CA SER A 30 -16.53 -11.60 -6.35
C SER A 30 -16.67 -11.44 -7.86
N TRP A 31 -15.56 -11.34 -8.59
CA TRP A 31 -15.56 -11.28 -10.06
C TRP A 31 -16.07 -12.58 -10.67
N HIS A 32 -15.60 -13.74 -10.20
CA HIS A 32 -16.11 -15.03 -10.67
C HIS A 32 -17.62 -15.17 -10.42
N ALA A 33 -18.09 -14.74 -9.24
CA ALA A 33 -19.52 -14.76 -8.92
C ALA A 33 -20.35 -13.80 -9.80
N ALA A 34 -19.83 -12.60 -10.06
CA ALA A 34 -20.50 -11.60 -10.90
C ALA A 34 -20.62 -12.04 -12.36
N VAL A 35 -19.56 -12.66 -12.92
CA VAL A 35 -19.61 -13.24 -14.28
C VAL A 35 -20.64 -14.37 -14.36
N ALA A 36 -20.68 -15.26 -13.36
CA ALA A 36 -21.69 -16.33 -13.30
C ALA A 36 -23.12 -15.78 -13.22
N ALA A 37 -23.31 -14.63 -12.56
CA ALA A 37 -24.59 -13.93 -12.45
C ALA A 37 -24.91 -13.02 -13.65
N GLY A 38 -24.05 -12.96 -14.68
CA GLY A 38 -24.23 -12.08 -15.84
C GLY A 38 -24.11 -10.58 -15.54
N VAL A 39 -23.53 -10.20 -14.39
CA VAL A 39 -23.40 -8.79 -13.97
C VAL A 39 -22.12 -8.20 -14.57
N THR A 40 -22.28 -7.15 -15.38
CA THR A 40 -21.14 -6.36 -15.88
C THR A 40 -20.79 -5.24 -14.90
N PRO A 41 -19.56 -5.19 -14.38
CA PRO A 41 -19.17 -4.15 -13.45
C PRO A 41 -18.99 -2.81 -14.14
N LYS A 42 -19.64 -1.78 -13.60
CA LYS A 42 -19.46 -0.39 -14.05
C LYS A 42 -18.27 0.25 -13.35
N MET A 43 -17.38 0.86 -14.14
CA MET A 43 -16.26 1.63 -13.61
C MET A 43 -16.73 3.04 -13.24
N SER A 44 -16.52 3.45 -11.99
CA SER A 44 -16.80 4.84 -11.59
C SER A 44 -15.68 5.78 -12.03
N SER A 45 -16.00 7.06 -12.24
CA SER A 45 -15.03 8.12 -12.57
C SER A 45 -13.88 8.19 -11.55
N LEU A 46 -14.21 8.07 -10.26
CA LEU A 46 -13.22 8.01 -9.17
C LEU A 46 -12.29 6.80 -9.29
N ALA A 47 -12.78 5.66 -9.76
CA ALA A 47 -11.97 4.46 -9.97
C ALA A 47 -10.96 4.65 -11.12
N GLY A 48 -11.41 5.24 -12.22
CA GLY A 48 -10.54 5.58 -13.35
C GLY A 48 -9.44 6.55 -12.95
N PHE A 49 -9.79 7.60 -12.20
CA PHE A 49 -8.81 8.57 -11.69
C PHE A 49 -7.78 7.92 -10.76
N ALA A 50 -8.21 7.11 -9.79
CA ALA A 50 -7.30 6.43 -8.87
C ALA A 50 -6.33 5.47 -9.58
N LEU A 51 -6.76 4.85 -10.68
CA LEU A 51 -5.90 4.01 -11.50
C LEU A 51 -4.85 4.84 -12.26
N ALA A 52 -5.24 6.00 -12.80
CA ALA A 52 -4.34 6.92 -13.50
C ALA A 52 -3.31 7.55 -12.55
N MET A 53 -3.68 7.83 -11.30
CA MET A 53 -2.79 8.40 -10.28
C MET A 53 -1.77 7.40 -9.72
N ARG A 54 -1.98 6.09 -9.91
CA ARG A 54 -1.12 5.05 -9.35
C ARG A 54 0.37 5.21 -9.66
N PRO A 55 0.82 5.38 -10.93
CA PRO A 55 2.24 5.58 -11.22
C PRO A 55 2.82 6.83 -10.53
N ILE A 56 2.06 7.93 -10.48
CA ILE A 56 2.49 9.17 -9.83
C ILE A 56 2.73 8.91 -8.33
N ILE A 57 1.79 8.24 -7.66
CA ILE A 57 1.92 7.91 -6.24
C ILE A 57 3.11 6.99 -5.98
N GLN A 58 3.38 6.01 -6.86
CA GLN A 58 4.57 5.16 -6.72
C GLN A 58 5.87 5.95 -6.85
N ILE A 59 5.96 6.87 -7.82
CA ILE A 59 7.14 7.73 -7.99
C ILE A 59 7.34 8.61 -6.75
N VAL A 60 6.28 9.24 -6.26
CA VAL A 60 6.34 10.07 -5.05
C VAL A 60 6.80 9.27 -3.83
N LEU A 61 6.34 8.03 -3.66
CA LEU A 61 6.79 7.17 -2.55
C LEU A 61 8.27 6.81 -2.68
N VAL A 62 8.77 6.54 -3.89
CA VAL A 62 10.20 6.28 -4.12
C VAL A 62 11.03 7.53 -3.82
N LEU A 63 10.60 8.69 -4.28
CA LEU A 63 11.29 9.95 -4.00
C LEU A 63 11.31 10.25 -2.50
N ALA A 64 10.19 10.06 -1.80
CA ALA A 64 10.12 10.23 -0.35
C ALA A 64 11.06 9.26 0.40
N ALA A 65 11.13 8.00 -0.04
CA ALA A 65 12.05 7.02 0.54
C ALA A 65 13.53 7.43 0.35
N LEU A 66 13.88 7.92 -0.83
CA LEU A 66 15.23 8.42 -1.13
C LEU A 66 15.57 9.66 -0.30
N GLU A 67 14.65 10.64 -0.24
CA GLU A 67 14.85 11.88 0.50
C GLU A 67 15.04 11.60 2.00
N VAL A 68 14.17 10.79 2.61
CA VAL A 68 14.30 10.43 4.03
C VAL A 68 15.61 9.69 4.30
N THR A 69 16.03 8.80 3.42
CA THR A 69 17.30 8.08 3.55
C THR A 69 18.49 9.02 3.44
N ALA A 70 18.47 9.96 2.48
CA ALA A 70 19.52 10.95 2.30
C ALA A 70 19.61 11.90 3.50
N SER A 71 18.47 12.41 3.98
CA SER A 71 18.40 13.27 5.17
C SER A 71 18.93 12.55 6.41
N TYR A 72 18.59 11.27 6.59
CA TYR A 72 19.08 10.47 7.71
C TYR A 72 20.61 10.41 7.74
N MET A 73 21.25 10.22 6.59
CA MET A 73 22.71 10.19 6.48
C MET A 73 23.34 11.56 6.68
N ALA A 74 22.70 12.62 6.19
CA ALA A 74 23.23 13.98 6.23
C ALA A 74 23.28 14.59 7.64
N VAL A 75 22.34 14.24 8.52
CA VAL A 75 22.23 14.84 9.87
C VAL A 75 22.75 13.94 11.00
N ASP A 76 23.50 12.88 10.67
CA ASP A 76 23.90 11.85 11.64
C ASP A 76 22.68 11.29 12.42
N GLY A 77 21.65 10.92 11.66
CA GLY A 77 20.34 10.51 12.19
C GLY A 77 20.41 9.34 13.19
N GLY A 78 21.51 8.57 13.17
CA GLY A 78 21.80 7.49 14.12
C GLY A 78 21.78 7.90 15.58
N ARG A 79 21.96 9.19 15.88
CA ARG A 79 21.87 9.73 17.26
C ARG A 79 20.44 9.73 17.81
N HIS A 80 19.44 9.87 16.95
CA HIS A 80 18.03 10.03 17.35
C HIS A 80 17.12 8.90 16.86
N PHE A 81 17.45 8.28 15.73
CA PHE A 81 16.63 7.29 15.05
C PHE A 81 17.53 6.13 14.61
N SER A 82 17.19 4.89 14.99
CA SER A 82 18.07 3.76 14.66
C SER A 82 17.93 3.35 13.19
N PHE A 83 18.94 2.68 12.65
CA PHE A 83 18.84 2.05 11.31
C PHE A 83 17.67 1.07 11.22
N PHE A 84 17.30 0.43 12.34
CA PHE A 84 16.13 -0.44 12.41
C PHE A 84 14.82 0.36 12.24
N ASP A 85 14.72 1.54 12.84
CA ASP A 85 13.54 2.40 12.68
C ASP A 85 13.43 2.95 11.25
N LEU A 86 14.56 3.31 10.63
CA LEU A 86 14.63 3.69 9.21
C LEU A 86 14.17 2.54 8.31
N GLY A 87 14.69 1.33 8.54
CA GLY A 87 14.25 0.13 7.82
C GLY A 87 12.75 -0.12 7.97
N GLY A 88 12.21 0.03 9.18
CA GLY A 88 10.79 -0.10 9.45
C GLY A 88 9.96 0.95 8.71
N PHE A 89 10.40 2.20 8.68
CA PHE A 89 9.74 3.27 7.93
C PHE A 89 9.71 2.99 6.42
N LEU A 90 10.85 2.60 5.84
CA LEU A 90 10.96 2.25 4.42
C LEU A 90 10.08 1.05 4.07
N PHE A 91 10.02 0.05 4.95
CA PHE A 91 9.14 -1.09 4.78
C PHE A 91 7.66 -0.70 4.88
N MET A 92 7.30 0.22 5.76
CA MET A 92 5.94 0.76 5.82
C MET A 92 5.56 1.49 4.52
N LEU A 93 6.47 2.30 3.95
CA LEU A 93 6.25 2.97 2.65
C LEU A 93 6.02 1.94 1.52
N LEU A 94 6.84 0.89 1.48
CA LEU A 94 6.66 -0.22 0.54
C LEU A 94 5.29 -0.89 0.73
N GLY A 95 4.93 -1.20 1.98
CA GLY A 95 3.66 -1.80 2.32
C GLY A 95 2.46 -0.93 1.91
N TYR A 96 2.54 0.37 2.12
CA TYR A 96 1.54 1.33 1.66
C TYR A 96 1.43 1.36 0.14
N GLY A 97 2.57 1.38 -0.58
CA GLY A 97 2.59 1.33 -2.05
C GLY A 97 1.92 0.07 -2.61
N VAL A 98 2.16 -1.09 -2.01
CA VAL A 98 1.50 -2.35 -2.36
C VAL A 98 0.00 -2.27 -2.06
N TRP A 99 -0.36 -1.80 -0.87
CA TRP A 99 -1.76 -1.67 -0.44
C TRP A 99 -2.54 -0.74 -1.36
N PHE A 100 -2.00 0.44 -1.67
CA PHE A 100 -2.61 1.40 -2.58
C PHE A 100 -2.80 0.80 -3.98
N SER A 101 -1.79 0.12 -4.51
CA SER A 101 -1.84 -0.48 -5.85
C SER A 101 -2.89 -1.58 -5.97
N ILE A 102 -3.01 -2.43 -4.94
CA ILE A 102 -4.03 -3.47 -4.90
C ILE A 102 -5.41 -2.85 -4.72
N ASN A 103 -5.56 -1.86 -3.83
CA ASN A 103 -6.85 -1.25 -3.55
C ASN A 103 -7.43 -0.45 -4.71
N THR A 104 -6.56 0.13 -5.54
CA THR A 104 -6.95 0.83 -6.77
C THR A 104 -7.30 -0.13 -7.90
N ARG A 105 -6.55 -1.24 -8.04
CA ARG A 105 -6.77 -2.23 -9.12
C ARG A 105 -7.91 -3.20 -8.85
N TYR A 106 -8.07 -3.66 -7.61
CA TYR A 106 -9.00 -4.74 -7.26
C TYR A 106 -10.19 -4.18 -6.48
N ARG A 107 -11.38 -4.27 -7.09
CA ARG A 107 -12.65 -3.90 -6.49
C ARG A 107 -13.55 -5.13 -6.30
N ILE A 108 -14.31 -5.10 -5.21
CA ILE A 108 -15.33 -6.10 -4.91
C ILE A 108 -16.60 -5.66 -5.64
N ILE A 109 -17.17 -6.54 -6.45
CA ILE A 109 -18.42 -6.28 -7.15
C ILE A 109 -19.56 -6.69 -6.20
N PRO A 110 -20.44 -5.77 -5.79
CA PRO A 110 -21.62 -6.15 -5.02
C PRO A 110 -22.56 -6.96 -5.92
N LEU A 111 -22.90 -8.17 -5.50
CA LEU A 111 -23.92 -8.98 -6.16
C LEU A 111 -25.30 -8.36 -5.88
N PRO A 112 -26.21 -8.32 -6.87
CA PRO A 112 -27.61 -8.03 -6.60
C PRO A 112 -28.14 -9.10 -5.63
N ARG A 113 -28.77 -8.64 -4.54
CA ARG A 113 -29.49 -9.50 -3.59
C ARG A 113 -30.85 -9.88 -4.15
#